data_AF-A0A1Q8YJ98-F1
#
_entry.id   AF-A0A1Q8YJ98-F1
#
_cell.length_a   1.000
_cell.length_b   1.000
_cell.length_c   1.000
_cell.angle_alpha   90.00
_cell.angle_beta   90.00
_cell.angle_gamma   90.00
#
_symmetry.space_group_name_H-M   'P 1'
#
loop_
_entity.id
_entity.type
_entity.pdbx_description
1 polymer ?
#
loop_
_entity_poly.entity_id
_entity_poly.type
_entity_poly.pdbx_seq_one_letter_code
_entity_poly.pdbx_strand_id
1 'polypeptide(L)' 'MFERPHHQRIAQVLYALDAQLLRDKHCLFGGGTAIALRYGEYRESVDIDFLVSDLPS' A
#
# COMPACT_ATOMS: atom_id res chain seq x y z
N MET A 1 -6.04 7.08 -11.43
CA MET A 1 -5.07 6.11 -11.98
C MET A 1 -3.70 6.70 -11.76
N PHE A 2 -2.74 5.94 -11.23
CA PHE A 2 -1.38 6.45 -11.00
C PHE A 2 -0.69 6.75 -12.33
N GLU A 3 0.11 7.80 -12.39
CA GLU A 3 0.84 8.25 -13.57
C GLU A 3 2.15 7.48 -13.75
N ARG A 4 2.83 7.14 -12.64
CA ARG A 4 4.14 6.47 -12.71
C ARG A 4 3.96 4.99 -13.01
N PRO A 5 4.66 4.42 -14.00
CA PRO A 5 4.56 2.99 -14.32
C PRO A 5 4.89 2.05 -13.16
N HIS A 6 5.75 2.47 -12.23
CA HIS A 6 6.05 1.66 -11.05
C HIS A 6 4.89 1.64 -10.05
N HIS A 7 4.29 2.81 -9.77
CA HIS A 7 3.11 2.91 -8.91
C HIS A 7 1.87 2.23 -9.50
N GLN A 8 1.72 2.22 -10.84
CA GLN A 8 0.68 1.41 -11.50
C GLN A 8 0.85 -0.08 -11.22
N ARG A 9 2.08 -0.61 -11.29
CA ARG A 9 2.38 -2.00 -10.95
C ARG A 9 2.15 -2.30 -9.47
N ILE A 10 2.57 -1.41 -8.57
CA ILE A 10 2.28 -1.54 -7.13
C ILE A 10 0.77 -1.60 -6.91
N ALA A 11 0.00 -0.72 -7.54
CA ALA A 11 -1.46 -0.73 -7.43
C ALA A 11 -2.05 -2.06 -7.91
N GLN A 12 -1.58 -2.61 -9.02
CA GLN A 12 -2.01 -3.93 -9.50
C GLN A 12 -1.73 -5.03 -8.47
N VAL A 13 -0.56 -5.01 -7.83
CA VAL A 13 -0.24 -5.95 -6.74
C VAL A 13 -1.20 -5.76 -5.59
N LEU A 14 -1.38 -4.53 -5.10
CA LEU A 14 -2.29 -4.21 -3.98
C LEU A 14 -3.74 -4.63 -4.29
N TYR A 15 -4.21 -4.45 -5.53
CA TYR A 15 -5.55 -4.89 -5.95
C TYR A 15 -5.69 -6.42 -6.04
N ALA A 16 -4.60 -7.16 -6.21
CA ALA A 16 -4.60 -8.61 -6.24
C ALA A 16 -4.55 -9.26 -4.84
N LEU A 17 -4.28 -8.47 -3.79
CA LEU A 17 -4.22 -8.98 -2.41
C LEU A 17 -5.61 -9.21 -1.82
N ASP A 18 -5.72 -10.23 -0.96
CA ASP A 18 -6.93 -10.47 -0.18
C ASP A 18 -7.06 -9.44 0.96
N ALA A 19 -7.83 -8.39 0.69
CA ALA A 19 -8.04 -7.31 1.64
C ALA A 19 -8.75 -7.77 2.93
N GLN A 20 -9.56 -8.83 2.89
CA GLN A 20 -10.24 -9.33 4.09
C GLN A 20 -9.27 -10.07 4.98
N LEU A 21 -8.48 -10.98 4.42
CA LEU A 21 -7.44 -11.69 5.16
C LEU A 21 -6.44 -10.73 5.81
N LEU A 22 -6.01 -9.70 5.08
CA LEU A 22 -5.08 -8.71 5.60
C LEU A 22 -5.69 -7.94 6.78
N ARG A 23 -6.95 -7.53 6.69
CA ARG A 23 -7.67 -6.90 7.82
C ARG A 23 -7.81 -7.83 9.02
N ASP A 24 -8.21 -9.09 8.80
CA ASP A 24 -8.39 -10.08 9.87
C ASP A 24 -7.08 -10.42 10.61
N LYS A 25 -5.94 -10.20 9.96
CA LYS A 25 -4.60 -10.34 10.54
C LYS A 25 -4.01 -9.04 11.06
N HIS A 26 -4.79 -7.96 11.07
CA HIS A 26 -4.34 -6.60 11.39
C HIS A 26 -3.07 -6.19 10.63
N CYS A 27 -3.01 -6.57 9.36
CA CYS A 27 -1.91 -6.29 8.43
C CYS A 27 -2.28 -5.08 7.56
N LEU A 28 -1.71 -3.93 7.88
CA LEU A 28 -2.07 -2.64 7.31
C LEU A 28 -1.02 -2.18 6.29
N PHE A 29 -1.46 -1.84 5.08
CA PHE A 29 -0.58 -1.23 4.08
C PHE A 29 -0.10 0.15 4.58
N GLY A 30 1.21 0.37 4.56
CA GLY A 30 1.83 1.55 5.15
C GLY A 30 3.13 1.95 4.46
N GLY A 31 3.97 2.67 5.21
CA GLY A 31 5.28 3.09 4.74
C GLY A 31 5.25 4.20 3.68
N GLY A 32 6.41 4.40 3.05
CA GLY A 32 6.64 5.52 2.12
C GLY A 32 5.75 5.47 0.88
N THR A 33 5.45 4.26 0.42
CA THR A 33 4.61 4.05 -0.77
C THR A 33 3.15 4.36 -0.48
N ALA A 34 2.61 3.98 0.68
CA ALA A 34 1.24 4.36 1.05
C ALA A 34 1.06 5.90 1.07
N ILE A 35 2.05 6.62 1.60
CA ILE A 35 2.06 8.09 1.62
C ILE A 35 2.20 8.64 0.20
N ALA A 36 3.15 8.13 -0.60
CA ALA A 36 3.35 8.55 -2.00
C ALA A 36 2.08 8.40 -2.85
N LEU A 37 1.42 7.24 -2.78
CA LEU A 37 0.18 6.98 -3.52
C LEU A 37 -0.98 7.85 -3.03
N ARG A 38 -1.07 8.13 -1.72
CA ARG A 38 -2.15 8.95 -1.13
C ARG A 38 -2.03 10.43 -1.50
N TYR A 39 -0.81 10.96 -1.62
CA TYR A 39 -0.56 12.39 -1.85
C TYR A 39 -0.07 12.68 -3.27
N GLY A 40 -0.69 12.05 -4.27
CA GLY A 40 -0.50 12.41 -5.67
C GLY A 40 0.89 12.11 -6.23
N GLU A 41 1.54 11.04 -5.77
CA GLU A 41 2.84 10.58 -6.28
C GLU A 41 3.95 11.64 -6.18
N TYR A 42 3.91 12.47 -5.13
CA TYR A 42 4.84 13.58 -4.87
C TYR A 42 6.32 13.17 -4.90
N ARG A 43 6.60 11.89 -4.63
CA ARG A 43 7.88 11.24 -4.87
C ARG A 43 7.64 9.82 -5.41
N GLU A 44 8.64 9.27 -6.06
CA GLU A 44 8.64 7.83 -6.37
C GLU A 44 9.00 7.03 -5.11
N SER A 45 8.23 5.97 -4.85
CA SER A 45 8.48 5.00 -3.80
C SER A 45 8.16 3.62 -4.36
N VAL A 46 9.07 2.66 -4.14
CA VAL A 46 9.06 1.39 -4.89
C VAL A 46 8.75 0.19 -4.01
N ASP A 47 8.90 0.32 -2.70
CA ASP A 47 8.66 -0.77 -1.75
C ASP A 47 7.17 -0.94 -1.44
N ILE A 48 6.78 -2.10 -0.92
CA ILE A 48 5.43 -2.36 -0.40
C ILE A 48 5.58 -2.77 1.05
N ASP A 49 5.27 -1.86 1.96
CA ASP A 49 5.38 -2.08 3.39
C ASP A 49 4.02 -2.43 4.00
N PHE A 50 4.02 -3.43 4.89
CA PHE A 50 2.87 -3.73 5.74
C PHE A 50 3.28 -3.65 7.21
N LEU A 51 2.45 -2.99 8.02
CA LEU A 51 2.54 -3.00 9.47
C LEU A 51 1.56 -4.03 10.01
N VAL A 52 2.05 -4.99 10.80
CA VAL A 52 1.20 -5.89 11.56
C VAL A 52 1.13 -5.41 13.01
N SER A 53 -0.05 -5.07 13.47
CA SER A 53 -0.26 -4.61 14.86
C SER A 53 -1.67 -4.92 15.32
N ASP A 54 -1.80 -5.49 16.51
CA ASP A 54 -3.07 -5.74 17.20
C ASP A 54 -3.54 -4.54 18.04
N LEU A 55 -2.81 -3.42 18.00
CA LEU A 55 -3.28 -2.16 18.58
C LEU A 55 -4.49 -1.65 17.77
N PRO A 56 -5.56 -1.19 18.43
CA PRO A 56 -6.70 -0.64 17.72
C PRO A 56 -6.27 0.58 16.88
N SER A 57 -6.65 0.55 15.60
CA SER A 57 -6.42 1.62 14.60
C SER A 57 -7.41 2.77 14.75
#